data_AF-A0A7K4JTI2-F1
#
_entry.id   AF-A0A7K4JTI2-F1
#
_cell.length_a   1.000
_cell.length_b   1.000
_cell.length_c   1.000
_cell.angle_alpha   90.00
_cell.angle_beta   90.00
_cell.angle_gamma   90.00
#
_symmetry.space_group_name_H-M   'P 1'
#
loop_
_entity.id
_entity.type
_entity.pdbx_description
1 polymer ?
#
loop_
_entity_poly.entity_id
_entity_poly.type
_entity_poly.pdbx_seq_one_letter_code
_entity_poly.pdbx_strand_id
1 'polypeptide(L)'
;RWFTHFYVVSVLWNGFLLICLSQAKFLRKPLPSWIQQLHHALGRDSQSEDAGNKHFSAFLVLLLLWLHSCRRLAECLWTSVFSNGVIHIVQYCFGLAYYIAIGSTVLCQVPTNIRNGKELSVQISWYHIIGVVMYIWASLHQHKCLVILANLRKTKSGKMFHFCHFFP
;
A
#
# COMPACT_ATOMS: atom_id res chain seq x y z
N ARG A 1 9.26 -14.68 -12.42
CA ARG A 1 9.06 -13.24 -12.11
C ARG A 1 7.63 -12.96 -11.61
N TRP A 2 7.11 -13.78 -10.70
CA TRP A 2 5.74 -13.65 -10.20
C TRP A 2 5.63 -12.57 -9.11
N PHE A 3 6.66 -12.41 -8.27
CA PHE A 3 6.72 -11.36 -7.24
C PHE A 3 6.45 -9.95 -7.76
N THR A 4 7.04 -9.57 -8.91
CA THR A 4 6.80 -8.26 -9.53
C THR A 4 5.33 -8.04 -9.87
N HIS A 5 4.64 -9.08 -10.36
CA HIS A 5 3.24 -8.99 -10.74
C HIS A 5 2.34 -8.63 -9.55
N PHE A 6 2.57 -9.21 -8.37
CA PHE A 6 1.83 -8.85 -7.16
C PHE A 6 1.94 -7.37 -6.83
N TYR A 7 3.16 -6.83 -6.87
CA TYR A 7 3.40 -5.44 -6.52
C TYR A 7 2.86 -4.50 -7.57
N VAL A 8 2.93 -4.86 -8.86
CA VAL A 8 2.28 -4.08 -9.93
C VAL A 8 0.78 -4.02 -9.72
N VAL A 9 0.13 -5.16 -9.49
CA VAL A 9 -1.33 -5.19 -9.24
C VAL A 9 -1.67 -4.39 -7.98
N SER A 10 -0.90 -4.52 -6.91
CA SER A 10 -1.08 -3.74 -5.68
C SER A 10 -0.96 -2.23 -5.93
N VAL A 11 0.06 -1.79 -6.67
CA VAL A 11 0.28 -0.37 -7.00
C VAL A 11 -0.84 0.18 -7.87
N LEU A 12 -1.28 -0.58 -8.88
CA LEU A 12 -2.38 -0.18 -9.76
C LEU A 12 -3.70 -0.10 -8.99
N TRP A 13 -4.01 -1.11 -8.18
CA TRP A 13 -5.26 -1.14 -7.39
C TRP A 13 -5.29 -0.03 -6.34
N ASN A 14 -4.28 0.06 -5.48
CA ASN A 14 -4.22 1.09 -4.44
C ASN A 14 -4.12 2.51 -5.05
N GLY A 15 -3.44 2.66 -6.20
CA GLY A 15 -3.39 3.91 -6.95
C GLY A 15 -4.75 4.31 -7.51
N PHE A 16 -5.50 3.35 -8.07
CA PHE A 16 -6.87 3.57 -8.53
C PHE A 16 -7.78 4.03 -7.38
N LEU A 17 -7.74 3.35 -6.23
CA LEU A 17 -8.51 3.77 -5.04
C LEU A 17 -8.13 5.17 -4.56
N LEU A 18 -6.84 5.50 -4.58
CA LEU A 18 -6.33 6.82 -4.20
C LEU A 18 -6.83 7.92 -5.16
N ILE A 19 -6.87 7.63 -6.46
CA ILE A 19 -7.44 8.55 -7.48
C ILE A 19 -8.95 8.71 -7.27
N CYS A 20 -9.69 7.63 -7.02
CA CYS A 20 -11.12 7.74 -6.72
C CYS A 20 -11.38 8.60 -5.48
N LEU A 21 -10.58 8.42 -4.42
CA LEU A 21 -10.69 9.21 -3.19
C LEU A 21 -10.29 10.68 -3.41
N SER A 22 -9.27 10.94 -4.22
CA SER A 22 -8.85 12.31 -4.55
C SER A 22 -9.88 13.03 -5.41
N GLN A 23 -10.49 12.34 -6.38
CA GLN A 23 -11.60 12.86 -7.17
C GLN A 23 -12.84 13.14 -6.31
N ALA A 24 -13.16 12.26 -5.36
CA ALA A 24 -14.27 12.50 -4.44
C ALA A 24 -14.01 13.74 -3.56
N LYS A 25 -12.77 13.93 -3.11
CA LYS A 25 -12.37 15.08 -2.28
C LYS A 25 -12.30 16.40 -3.06
N PHE A 26 -11.66 16.40 -4.23
CA PHE A 26 -11.33 17.61 -4.98
C PHE A 26 -12.42 17.99 -6.00
N LEU A 27 -13.03 17.00 -6.67
CA LEU A 27 -14.05 17.19 -7.70
C LEU A 27 -15.49 17.02 -7.19
N ARG A 28 -15.68 16.70 -5.89
CA ARG A 28 -17.00 16.35 -5.30
C ARG A 28 -17.76 15.29 -6.10
N LYS A 29 -17.05 14.44 -6.84
CA LYS A 29 -17.67 13.35 -7.60
C LYS A 29 -18.14 12.24 -6.65
N PRO A 30 -19.27 11.59 -6.94
CA PRO A 30 -19.70 10.43 -6.18
C PRO A 30 -18.66 9.31 -6.33
N LEU A 31 -18.43 8.60 -5.22
CA LEU A 31 -17.57 7.43 -5.19
C LEU A 31 -18.22 6.31 -6.05
N PRO A 32 -17.44 5.42 -6.69
CA PRO A 32 -17.98 4.29 -7.44
C PRO A 32 -19.09 3.52 -6.71
N SER A 33 -20.12 3.10 -7.45
CA SER A 33 -21.31 2.43 -6.91
C SER A 33 -20.98 1.20 -6.06
N TRP A 34 -19.97 0.42 -6.47
CA TRP A 34 -19.54 -0.76 -5.72
C TRP A 34 -18.99 -0.44 -4.32
N ILE A 35 -18.39 0.74 -4.13
CA ILE A 35 -17.90 1.17 -2.82
C ILE A 35 -19.05 1.61 -1.93
N GLN A 36 -20.01 2.35 -2.51
CA GLN A 36 -21.21 2.77 -1.79
C GLN A 36 -22.03 1.56 -1.31
N GLN A 37 -22.15 0.54 -2.17
CA GLN A 37 -22.81 -0.71 -1.84
C GLN A 37 -22.09 -1.47 -0.72
N LEU A 38 -20.75 -1.45 -0.71
CA LEU A 38 -19.94 -2.03 0.36
C LEU A 38 -20.11 -1.30 1.69
N HIS A 39 -20.16 0.04 1.67
CA HIS A 39 -20.43 0.86 2.86
C HIS A 39 -21.82 0.59 3.43
N HIS A 40 -22.83 0.44 2.55
CA HIS A 40 -24.19 0.07 2.94
C HIS A 40 -24.25 -1.34 3.54
N ALA A 41 -23.55 -2.31 2.94
CA ALA A 41 -23.45 -3.67 3.46
C ALA A 41 -22.77 -3.73 4.84
N LEU A 42 -21.80 -2.84 5.11
CA LEU A 42 -21.16 -2.68 6.42
C LEU A 42 -21.97 -1.84 7.42
N GLY A 43 -23.16 -1.35 7.06
CA GLY A 43 -24.05 -0.61 7.97
C GLY A 43 -23.51 0.73 8.45
N ARG A 44 -22.65 1.40 7.66
CA ARG A 44 -21.85 2.55 8.13
C ARG A 44 -22.42 3.93 7.76
N ASP A 45 -23.67 3.98 7.29
CA ASP A 45 -24.35 5.21 6.84
C ASP A 45 -24.64 6.23 7.98
N SER A 46 -24.49 5.84 9.25
CA SER A 46 -24.99 6.62 10.40
C SER A 46 -23.95 7.39 11.22
N GLN A 47 -22.65 7.35 10.90
CA GLN A 47 -21.64 8.03 11.74
C GLN A 47 -21.46 9.51 11.37
N SER A 48 -22.12 10.39 12.11
CA SER A 48 -22.14 11.85 11.93
C SER A 48 -21.09 12.64 12.73
N GLU A 49 -20.06 11.99 13.29
CA GLU A 49 -19.07 12.68 14.11
C GLU A 49 -17.66 12.65 13.48
N ASP A 50 -17.11 13.86 13.29
CA ASP A 50 -15.76 14.18 12.80
C ASP A 50 -15.38 13.53 11.45
N ALA A 51 -16.22 13.71 10.44
CA ALA A 51 -15.96 13.19 9.09
C ALA A 51 -14.67 13.78 8.48
N GLY A 52 -14.42 15.08 8.68
CA GLY A 52 -13.29 15.79 8.04
C GLY A 52 -11.93 15.20 8.37
N ASN A 53 -11.68 14.89 9.65
CA ASN A 53 -10.43 14.32 10.10
C ASN A 53 -10.24 12.86 9.64
N LYS A 54 -11.31 12.05 9.70
CA LYS A 54 -11.29 10.65 9.23
C LYS A 54 -11.00 10.55 7.73
N HIS A 55 -11.56 11.45 6.92
CA HIS A 55 -11.28 11.52 5.48
C HIS A 55 -9.81 11.79 5.19
N PHE A 56 -9.21 12.76 5.89
CA PHE A 56 -7.80 13.12 5.70
C PHE A 56 -6.86 12.00 6.17
N SER A 57 -7.16 11.40 7.33
CA SER A 57 -6.41 10.27 7.87
C SER A 57 -6.40 9.07 6.93
N ALA A 58 -7.58 8.68 6.41
CA ALA A 58 -7.68 7.57 5.46
C ALA A 58 -6.96 7.86 4.14
N PHE A 59 -7.04 9.10 3.63
CA PHE A 59 -6.27 9.52 2.46
C PHE A 59 -4.76 9.40 2.70
N LEU A 60 -4.28 9.85 3.87
CA LEU A 60 -2.87 9.77 4.25
C LEU A 60 -2.42 8.31 4.38
N VAL A 61 -3.21 7.44 5.02
CA VAL A 61 -2.93 6.01 5.13
C VAL A 61 -2.86 5.36 3.74
N LEU A 62 -3.80 5.66 2.86
CA LEU A 62 -3.84 5.10 1.50
C LEU A 62 -2.65 5.61 0.66
N LEU A 63 -2.25 6.87 0.83
CA LEU A 63 -1.06 7.45 0.19
C LEU A 63 0.22 6.75 0.69
N LEU A 64 0.37 6.57 2.01
CA LEU A 64 1.52 5.87 2.60
C LEU A 64 1.58 4.41 2.15
N LEU A 65 0.43 3.73 2.06
CA LEU A 65 0.32 2.37 1.56
C LEU A 65 0.73 2.26 0.08
N TRP A 66 0.30 3.22 -0.74
CA TRP A 66 0.69 3.30 -2.14
C TRP A 66 2.20 3.55 -2.28
N LEU A 67 2.76 4.50 -1.55
CA LEU A 67 4.20 4.77 -1.52
C LEU A 67 5.01 3.56 -1.04
N HIS A 68 4.53 2.83 -0.03
CA HIS A 68 5.13 1.58 0.42
C HIS A 68 5.18 0.56 -0.72
N SER A 69 4.06 0.38 -1.43
CA SER A 69 3.95 -0.57 -2.54
C SER A 69 4.87 -0.19 -3.70
N CYS A 70 4.94 1.09 -4.06
CA CYS A 70 5.86 1.62 -5.07
C CYS A 70 7.32 1.36 -4.71
N ARG A 71 7.71 1.60 -3.45
CA ARG A 71 9.06 1.31 -2.97
C ARG A 71 9.40 -0.18 -3.04
N ARG A 72 8.49 -1.06 -2.60
CA ARG A 72 8.66 -2.52 -2.72
C ARG A 72 8.80 -2.95 -4.18
N LEU A 73 8.01 -2.37 -5.08
CA LEU A 73 8.11 -2.61 -6.52
C LEU A 73 9.46 -2.15 -7.06
N ALA A 74 9.89 -0.92 -6.76
CA ALA A 74 11.17 -0.38 -7.17
C ALA A 74 12.34 -1.22 -6.64
N GLU A 75 12.30 -1.62 -5.37
CA GLU A 75 13.28 -2.53 -4.78
C GLU A 75 13.30 -3.87 -5.54
N CYS A 76 12.14 -4.45 -5.85
CA CYS A 76 12.09 -5.67 -6.67
C CYS A 76 12.62 -5.46 -8.10
N LEU A 77 12.48 -4.28 -8.70
CA LEU A 77 13.00 -4.00 -10.03
C LEU A 77 14.51 -3.75 -10.02
N TRP A 78 15.02 -2.97 -9.07
CA TRP A 78 16.43 -2.55 -9.00
C TRP A 78 17.36 -3.52 -8.25
N THR A 79 16.86 -4.25 -7.25
CA THR A 79 17.68 -5.14 -6.41
C THR A 79 17.55 -6.63 -6.76
N SER A 80 16.71 -7.00 -7.74
CA SER A 80 16.42 -8.40 -8.03
C SER A 80 17.56 -9.15 -8.73
N VAL A 81 18.45 -9.70 -7.91
CA VAL A 81 19.09 -11.00 -8.20
C VAL A 81 18.14 -12.08 -7.66
N PHE A 82 16.96 -12.24 -8.26
CA PHE A 82 16.03 -13.31 -7.86
C PHE A 82 16.40 -14.61 -8.56
N SER A 83 16.81 -15.60 -7.76
CA SER A 83 16.82 -17.00 -8.17
C SER A 83 15.40 -17.42 -8.59
N ASN A 84 15.28 -18.36 -9.53
CA ASN A 84 14.01 -18.90 -10.06
C ASN A 84 13.23 -19.69 -8.97
N GLY A 85 12.79 -19.00 -7.92
CA GLY A 85 11.91 -19.54 -6.90
C GLY A 85 10.48 -19.62 -7.43
N VAL A 86 9.93 -20.83 -7.47
CA VAL A 86 8.50 -21.07 -7.71
C VAL A 86 7.72 -20.74 -6.43
N ILE A 87 6.69 -19.89 -6.55
CA ILE A 87 5.76 -19.62 -5.45
C ILE A 87 4.55 -20.51 -5.64
N HIS A 88 4.03 -21.10 -4.56
CA HIS A 88 2.78 -21.85 -4.62
C HIS A 88 1.60 -20.96 -5.06
N ILE A 89 0.77 -21.48 -5.97
CA ILE A 89 -0.39 -20.75 -6.54
C ILE A 89 -1.38 -20.29 -5.46
N VAL A 90 -1.57 -21.08 -4.40
CA VAL A 90 -2.47 -20.73 -3.30
C VAL A 90 -1.94 -19.53 -2.53
N GLN A 91 -0.65 -19.53 -2.19
CA GLN A 91 0.02 -18.39 -1.56
C GLN A 91 -0.01 -17.15 -2.46
N TYR A 92 0.01 -17.35 -3.79
CA TYR A 92 -0.19 -16.30 -4.75
C TYR A 92 -1.60 -15.69 -4.67
N CYS A 93 -2.64 -16.51 -4.69
CA CYS A 93 -4.01 -16.02 -4.56
C CYS A 93 -4.25 -15.27 -3.24
N PHE A 94 -3.75 -15.80 -2.12
CA PHE A 94 -3.87 -15.14 -0.82
C PHE A 94 -3.14 -13.80 -0.76
N GLY A 95 -1.90 -13.74 -1.27
CA GLY A 95 -1.14 -12.49 -1.30
C GLY A 95 -1.83 -11.42 -2.16
N LEU A 96 -2.36 -11.81 -3.31
CA LEU A 96 -3.10 -10.90 -4.19
C LEU A 96 -4.39 -10.39 -3.55
N ALA A 97 -5.19 -11.30 -2.97
CA ALA A 97 -6.41 -10.95 -2.27
C ALA A 97 -6.14 -10.01 -1.08
N TYR A 98 -5.06 -10.24 -0.34
CA TYR A 98 -4.64 -9.39 0.76
C TYR A 98 -4.35 -7.95 0.32
N TYR A 99 -3.60 -7.75 -0.77
CA TYR A 99 -3.29 -6.41 -1.28
C TYR A 99 -4.51 -5.66 -1.81
N ILE A 100 -5.50 -6.36 -2.34
CA ILE A 100 -6.78 -5.78 -2.76
C ILE A 100 -7.63 -5.43 -1.54
N ALA A 101 -7.72 -6.35 -0.58
CA ALA A 101 -8.52 -6.21 0.63
C ALA A 101 -8.03 -5.05 1.49
N ILE A 102 -6.73 -4.89 1.72
CA ILE A 102 -6.20 -3.85 2.61
C ILE A 102 -6.56 -2.43 2.14
N GLY A 103 -6.41 -2.13 0.85
CA GLY A 103 -6.80 -0.83 0.29
C GLY A 103 -8.32 -0.62 0.36
N SER A 104 -9.09 -1.69 0.12
CA SER A 104 -10.55 -1.66 0.22
C SER A 104 -11.01 -1.42 1.66
N THR A 105 -10.37 -2.03 2.66
CA THR A 105 -10.68 -1.85 4.09
C THR A 105 -10.41 -0.41 4.55
N VAL A 106 -9.33 0.22 4.07
CA VAL A 106 -9.07 1.65 4.35
C VAL A 106 -10.19 2.51 3.78
N LEU A 107 -10.65 2.20 2.57
CA LEU A 107 -11.75 2.93 1.94
C LEU A 107 -13.10 2.69 2.64
N CYS A 108 -13.33 1.50 3.18
CA CYS A 108 -14.51 1.18 3.99
C CYS A 108 -14.60 2.02 5.27
N GLN A 109 -13.47 2.48 5.80
CA GLN A 109 -13.46 3.30 7.01
C GLN A 109 -13.91 4.75 6.76
N VAL A 110 -13.91 5.20 5.51
CA VAL A 110 -14.24 6.57 5.10
C VAL A 110 -15.76 6.76 5.04
N PRO A 111 -16.35 7.74 5.75
CA PRO A 111 -17.78 8.01 5.68
C PRO A 111 -18.17 8.55 4.29
N THR A 112 -19.35 8.18 3.78
CA THR A 112 -19.83 8.55 2.43
C THR A 112 -20.44 9.95 2.35
N ASN A 113 -20.62 10.64 3.49
CA ASN A 113 -21.37 11.88 3.58
C ASN A 113 -20.55 13.11 3.14
N ILE A 114 -20.13 13.12 1.87
CA ILE A 114 -19.48 14.26 1.20
C ILE A 114 -20.54 15.26 0.68
N ARG A 115 -21.84 14.96 0.86
CA ARG A 115 -22.95 15.74 0.30
C ARG A 115 -23.21 17.07 1.03
N ASN A 116 -22.74 17.24 2.26
CA ASN A 116 -22.81 18.53 2.93
C ASN A 116 -21.54 19.32 2.67
N GLY A 117 -21.66 20.39 1.86
CA GLY A 117 -20.57 21.26 1.40
C GLY A 117 -19.88 22.09 2.48
N LYS A 118 -19.68 21.54 3.69
CA LYS A 118 -18.72 22.07 4.66
C LYS A 118 -17.33 21.83 4.12
N GLU A 119 -16.51 22.87 4.11
CA GLU A 119 -15.11 22.76 3.74
C GLU A 119 -14.48 21.59 4.48
N LEU A 120 -13.85 20.69 3.72
CA LEU A 120 -12.94 19.67 4.23
C LEU A 120 -11.71 20.42 4.76
N SER A 121 -11.86 21.08 5.91
CA SER A 121 -10.76 21.73 6.59
C SER A 121 -9.72 20.64 6.85
N VAL A 122 -8.52 20.85 6.30
CA VAL A 122 -7.39 19.95 6.50
C VAL A 122 -6.93 20.18 7.94
N GLN A 123 -7.59 19.49 8.87
CA GLN A 123 -7.22 19.57 10.27
C GLN A 123 -6.07 18.60 10.50
N ILE A 124 -4.84 19.10 10.33
CA ILE A 124 -3.63 18.33 10.58
C ILE A 124 -3.52 18.08 12.10
N SER A 125 -3.95 16.91 12.56
CA SER A 125 -3.75 16.54 13.98
C SER A 125 -2.30 16.13 14.23
N TRP A 126 -1.79 16.36 15.44
CA TRP A 126 -0.42 16.01 15.86
C TRP A 126 -0.06 14.54 15.61
N TYR A 127 -1.03 13.62 15.77
CA TYR A 127 -0.85 12.19 15.50
C TYR A 127 -0.50 11.88 14.04
N HIS A 128 -0.97 12.68 13.07
CA HIS A 128 -0.61 12.51 11.66
C HIS A 128 0.88 12.80 11.44
N ILE A 129 1.40 13.85 12.10
CA ILE A 129 2.82 14.23 12.01
C ILE A 129 3.68 13.10 12.59
N ILE A 130 3.33 12.61 13.78
CA ILE A 130 4.02 11.48 14.41
C ILE A 130 3.99 10.25 13.50
N GLY A 131 2.83 9.92 12.91
CA GLY A 131 2.66 8.78 12.01
C GLY A 131 3.53 8.89 10.75
N VAL A 132 3.60 10.06 10.13
CA VAL A 132 4.45 10.30 8.94
C VAL A 132 5.93 10.20 9.30
N VAL A 133 6.36 10.81 10.42
CA VAL A 133 7.74 10.72 10.88
C VAL A 133 8.13 9.27 11.16
N MET A 134 7.27 8.52 11.85
CA MET A 134 7.47 7.10 12.13
C MET A 134 7.56 6.28 10.85
N TYR A 135 6.70 6.56 9.85
CA TYR A 135 6.74 5.91 8.55
C TYR A 135 8.07 6.18 7.82
N ILE A 136 8.54 7.43 7.79
CA ILE A 136 9.82 7.79 7.15
C ILE A 136 10.97 7.07 7.84
N TRP A 137 11.00 7.08 9.17
CA TRP A 137 12.01 6.40 9.96
C TRP A 137 12.07 4.89 9.67
N ALA A 138 10.92 4.21 9.76
CA ALA A 138 10.80 2.79 9.48
C ALA A 138 11.16 2.46 8.03
N SER A 139 10.77 3.33 7.09
CA SER A 139 11.09 3.20 5.67
C SER A 139 12.60 3.22 5.41
N LEU A 140 13.30 4.17 6.01
CA LEU A 140 14.76 4.29 5.90
C LEU A 140 15.46 3.07 6.52
N HIS A 141 15.00 2.62 7.69
CA HIS A 141 15.58 1.46 8.35
C HIS A 141 15.40 0.19 7.51
N GLN A 142 14.20 -0.05 6.99
CA GLN A 142 13.90 -1.18 6.12
C GLN A 142 14.78 -1.18 4.86
N HIS A 143 14.96 -0.02 4.24
CA HIS A 143 15.81 0.10 3.05
C HIS A 143 17.27 -0.26 3.36
N LYS A 144 17.82 0.23 4.49
CA LYS A 144 19.17 -0.12 4.94
C LYS A 144 19.32 -1.63 5.15
N CYS A 145 18.37 -2.27 5.84
CA CYS A 145 18.38 -3.72 6.05
C CYS A 145 18.37 -4.48 4.73
N LEU A 146 17.54 -4.06 3.77
CA LEU A 146 17.44 -4.70 2.46
C LEU A 146 18.74 -4.57 1.67
N VAL A 147 19.37 -3.40 1.69
CA VAL A 147 20.67 -3.16 1.04
C VAL A 147 21.75 -4.05 1.66
N ILE A 148 21.78 -4.20 2.99
CA ILE A 148 22.70 -5.11 3.67
C ILE A 148 22.45 -6.55 3.22
N LEU A 149 21.19 -7.02 3.21
CA LEU A 149 20.85 -8.37 2.78
C LEU A 149 21.21 -8.62 1.30
N ALA A 150 20.97 -7.64 0.44
CA ALA A 150 21.35 -7.71 -0.97
C ALA A 150 22.88 -7.76 -1.15
N ASN A 151 23.62 -6.99 -0.35
CA ASN A 151 25.09 -7.00 -0.35
C ASN A 151 25.66 -8.31 0.21
N LEU A 152 24.99 -8.97 1.16
CA LEU A 152 25.38 -10.31 1.63
C LEU A 152 25.16 -11.39 0.56
N ARG A 153 24.13 -11.25 -0.29
CA ARG A 153 23.91 -12.15 -1.43
C ARG A 153 24.92 -11.91 -2.56
N LYS A 154 25.60 -10.77 -2.59
CA LYS A 154 26.69 -10.46 -3.52
C LYS A 154 28.02 -10.85 -2.87
N THR A 155 28.69 -11.89 -3.39
CA THR A 155 30.07 -12.20 -2.97
C THR A 155 31.00 -11.00 -3.25
N LYS A 156 31.95 -10.70 -2.36
CA LYS A 156 32.99 -9.64 -2.47
C LYS A 156 33.86 -9.68 -3.76
N SER A 157 33.62 -10.62 -4.68
CA SER A 157 34.45 -10.88 -5.86
C SER A 157 33.67 -10.91 -7.18
N GLY A 158 32.36 -10.61 -7.21
CA GLY A 158 31.63 -10.45 -8.47
C GLY A 158 31.56 -11.68 -9.39
N LYS A 159 31.90 -12.88 -8.91
CA LYS A 159 31.69 -14.14 -9.63
C LYS A 159 30.54 -14.93 -9.01
N MET A 160 29.55 -15.26 -9.84
CA MET A 160 28.51 -16.23 -9.52
C MET A 160 29.17 -17.59 -9.32
N PHE A 161 29.11 -18.13 -8.10
CA PHE A 161 29.44 -19.54 -7.90
C PHE A 161 28.37 -20.38 -8.59
N HIS A 162 28.76 -21.01 -9.70
CA HIS A 162 28.13 -22.22 -10.16
C HIS A 162 28.25 -23.24 -9.01
N PHE A 163 27.12 -23.77 -8.55
CA PHE A 163 27.07 -24.79 -7.51
C PHE A 163 27.86 -26.02 -7.98
N CYS A 164 29.06 -26.22 -7.44
CA CYS A 164 29.65 -27.56 -7.33
C CYS A 164 29.41 -28.03 -5.90
N HIS A 165 28.53 -29.01 -5.81
CA HIS A 165 28.15 -29.75 -4.62
C HIS A 165 29.39 -30.43 -4.03
N PHE A 166 29.74 -30.11 -2.78
CA PHE A 166 30.55 -30.98 -1.94
C PHE A 166 30.14 -30.76 -0.49
N PHE A 167 29.35 -31.69 0.04
CA PHE A 167 29.16 -31.85 1.48
C PHE A 167 30.14 -32.96 1.93
N PRO A 168 30.93 -32.75 3.00
CA PRO A 168 31.56 -33.83 3.74
C PRO A 168 30.54 -34.59 4.60
#